data_AF-E3TCT4-F1
#
_entry.id   AF-E3TCT4-F1
#
_cell.length_a   1.000
_cell.length_b   1.000
_cell.length_c   1.000
_cell.angle_alpha   90.00
_cell.angle_beta   90.00
_cell.angle_gamma   90.00
#
_symmetry.space_group_name_H-M   'P 1'
#
loop_
_entity.id
_entity.type
_entity.pdbx_description
1 polymer ?
#
loop_
_entity_poly.entity_id
_entity_poly.type
_entity_poly.pdbx_seq_one_letter_code
_entity_poly.pdbx_strand_id
1 'polypeptide(L)'
;MDSKRLLVNTNKRNTDLTQSIEDDPLIDGPLISRNALESTIKKEFQKLPTTWGAVLLTVLHVAYVSVCTALAVVCWLTDAHSAECTAALSGVESRTLVLLLKVGLWILVFFFERCVQYHHSAVRQRGYLQFCRKTAKLKHLPLLVHSAGNAAVLMVIALSSMLDNKVKNLSVYLLLGIICVELVASVTCLLVYAVRVSRFNRESLRPDVTEDERSCTYSATASDTHTEMGFRDGSNLEDVVEKQADLIEYLKQHNTLLSKRILTLLSQQARN
;
A
#
# COMPACT_ATOMS: atom_id res chain seq x y z
N MET A 1 72.85 46.27 38.90
CA MET A 1 73.47 45.22 38.07
C MET A 1 72.37 44.42 37.42
N ASP A 2 72.44 44.32 36.09
CA ASP A 2 71.51 43.74 35.14
C ASP A 2 70.98 42.32 35.48
N SER A 3 69.75 41.96 35.07
CA SER A 3 69.44 41.51 33.70
C SER A 3 68.19 40.61 33.62
N LYS A 4 67.25 40.98 32.70
CA LYS A 4 66.43 40.09 31.81
C LYS A 4 65.39 39.15 32.44
N ARG A 5 64.19 38.87 31.89
CA ARG A 5 63.38 39.25 30.70
C ARG A 5 62.01 38.53 30.90
N LEU A 6 60.83 39.12 30.68
CA LEU A 6 59.90 38.92 29.53
C LEU A 6 58.59 39.69 29.89
N LEU A 7 58.13 40.74 29.16
CA LEU A 7 57.55 40.85 27.79
C LEU A 7 56.10 40.29 27.73
N VAL A 8 55.06 40.90 27.15
CA VAL A 8 54.85 42.06 26.26
C VAL A 8 53.34 42.40 26.30
N ASN A 9 52.98 43.68 26.37
CA ASN A 9 51.62 44.14 26.04
C ASN A 9 51.72 45.46 25.28
N THR A 10 51.41 45.42 23.99
CA THR A 10 51.29 46.60 23.13
C THR A 10 50.26 46.25 22.07
N ASN A 11 49.14 46.98 21.98
CA ASN A 11 48.98 48.04 21.00
C ASN A 11 47.52 48.54 20.93
N LYS A 12 47.36 49.86 20.78
CA LYS A 12 46.09 50.56 20.53
C LYS A 12 46.40 51.71 19.55
N ARG A 13 45.51 51.94 18.56
CA ARG A 13 45.48 52.95 17.46
C ARG A 13 45.78 52.34 16.07
N ASN A 14 45.16 52.71 14.95
CA ASN A 14 44.19 53.76 14.58
C ASN A 14 43.64 53.44 13.15
N THR A 15 42.45 53.94 12.84
CA THR A 15 41.92 54.45 11.55
C THR A 15 42.47 53.93 10.21
N ASP A 16 41.57 53.49 9.31
CA ASP A 16 41.59 53.89 7.90
C ASP A 16 40.17 54.02 7.34
N LEU A 17 40.00 55.10 6.58
CA LEU A 17 38.79 55.66 5.96
C LEU A 17 39.05 55.65 4.45
N THR A 18 38.22 54.98 3.64
CA THR A 18 37.83 55.35 2.25
C THR A 18 36.91 54.25 1.69
N GLN A 19 35.66 54.58 1.27
CA GLN A 19 35.25 54.82 -0.14
C GLN A 19 34.98 53.47 -0.86
N SER A 20 33.91 53.19 -1.59
CA SER A 20 32.71 53.86 -2.15
C SER A 20 32.03 52.81 -3.04
N ILE A 21 30.74 53.02 -3.41
CA ILE A 21 30.11 52.53 -4.66
C ILE A 21 29.84 51.00 -4.67
N GLU A 22 28.66 50.45 -4.96
CA GLU A 22 27.64 50.77 -5.95
C GLU A 22 26.34 50.03 -5.56
N ASP A 23 25.19 50.61 -5.87
CA ASP A 23 23.91 49.90 -5.94
C ASP A 23 24.01 48.75 -6.94
N ASP A 24 23.64 47.53 -6.55
CA ASP A 24 23.34 46.45 -7.50
C ASP A 24 21.84 46.09 -7.42
N PRO A 25 21.04 46.48 -8.42
CA PRO A 25 19.64 46.13 -8.54
C PRO A 25 19.48 44.74 -9.18
N LEU A 26 18.31 44.13 -9.03
CA LEU A 26 17.90 42.84 -9.63
C LEU A 26 18.52 41.56 -9.04
N ILE A 27 17.86 41.04 -8.01
CA ILE A 27 17.39 39.65 -8.08
C ILE A 27 15.89 39.64 -7.74
N ASP A 28 15.10 40.33 -8.56
CA ASP A 28 13.75 39.84 -8.88
C ASP A 28 13.93 38.68 -9.87
N GLY A 29 14.53 37.59 -9.39
CA GLY A 29 14.37 36.31 -10.07
C GLY A 29 12.87 36.03 -10.10
N PRO A 30 12.30 35.54 -11.21
CA PRO A 30 10.86 35.33 -11.30
C PRO A 30 10.47 34.43 -10.13
N LEU A 31 9.81 35.02 -9.12
CA LEU A 31 9.22 34.26 -8.03
C LEU A 31 8.32 33.26 -8.72
N ILE A 32 8.76 31.99 -8.74
CA ILE A 32 7.94 30.89 -9.24
C ILE A 32 6.65 31.04 -8.46
N SER A 33 5.61 31.51 -9.16
CA SER A 33 4.45 32.03 -8.45
C SER A 33 3.96 30.89 -7.56
N ARG A 34 3.58 31.22 -6.32
CA ARG A 34 3.11 30.22 -5.37
C ARG A 34 2.02 29.33 -5.99
N ASN A 35 1.24 29.89 -6.93
CA ASN A 35 0.26 29.21 -7.77
C ASN A 35 0.85 28.23 -8.80
N ALA A 36 2.01 28.51 -9.40
CA ALA A 36 2.72 27.62 -10.32
C ALA A 36 3.40 26.45 -9.58
N LEU A 37 3.90 26.71 -8.37
CA LEU A 37 4.43 25.67 -7.49
C LEU A 37 3.29 24.83 -6.87
N GLU A 38 2.20 25.47 -6.41
CA GLU A 38 0.97 24.79 -5.98
C GLU A 38 0.35 24.00 -7.11
N SER A 39 0.34 24.48 -8.36
CA SER A 39 -0.19 23.69 -9.49
C SER A 39 0.69 22.49 -9.82
N THR A 40 2.00 22.60 -9.59
CA THR A 40 2.96 21.50 -9.77
C THR A 40 2.88 20.48 -8.63
N ILE A 41 2.59 20.93 -7.40
CA ILE A 41 2.40 20.10 -6.19
C ILE A 41 0.99 19.50 -6.14
N LYS A 42 -0.02 20.21 -6.69
CA LYS A 42 -1.36 19.72 -7.01
C LYS A 42 -1.30 18.83 -8.25
N LYS A 43 -0.38 17.88 -8.27
CA LYS A 43 -0.46 16.76 -9.22
C LYS A 43 -1.78 16.05 -8.94
N GLU A 44 -2.68 16.18 -9.91
CA GLU A 44 -4.02 15.64 -9.91
C GLU A 44 -4.09 14.27 -9.25
N PHE A 45 -5.09 14.13 -8.38
CA PHE A 45 -5.53 12.87 -7.82
C PHE A 45 -5.79 11.88 -8.96
N GLN A 46 -4.80 11.03 -9.26
CA GLN A 46 -4.96 9.95 -10.21
C GLN A 46 -5.72 8.84 -9.50
N LYS A 47 -6.99 8.67 -9.86
CA LYS A 47 -7.82 7.53 -9.46
C LYS A 47 -7.00 6.25 -9.67
N LEU A 48 -6.95 5.36 -8.68
CA LEU A 48 -6.31 4.06 -8.89
C LEU A 48 -7.10 3.32 -9.98
N PRO A 49 -6.50 3.01 -11.15
CA PRO A 49 -7.19 2.32 -12.23
C PRO A 49 -7.39 0.82 -11.95
N THR A 50 -7.08 0.37 -10.72
CA THR A 50 -7.10 -1.03 -10.29
C THR A 50 -8.51 -1.64 -10.24
N THR A 51 -9.56 -0.82 -10.36
CA THR A 51 -10.96 -1.28 -10.40
C THR A 51 -11.28 -2.10 -11.65
N TRP A 52 -10.81 -1.67 -12.82
CA TRP A 52 -11.04 -2.44 -14.06
C TRP A 52 -10.30 -3.79 -14.04
N GLY A 53 -9.06 -3.80 -13.53
CA GLY A 53 -8.29 -5.04 -13.36
C GLY A 53 -8.97 -6.03 -12.39
N ALA A 54 -9.54 -5.54 -11.28
CA ALA A 54 -10.28 -6.39 -10.34
C ALA A 54 -11.53 -7.02 -11.00
N VAL A 55 -12.28 -6.24 -11.79
CA VAL A 55 -13.46 -6.74 -12.52
C VAL A 55 -13.08 -7.75 -13.60
N LEU A 56 -12.01 -7.49 -14.36
CA LEU A 56 -11.51 -8.43 -15.35
C LEU A 56 -11.11 -9.76 -14.69
N LEU A 57 -10.44 -9.68 -13.54
CA LEU A 57 -9.99 -10.86 -12.80
C LEU A 57 -11.15 -11.69 -12.25
N THR A 58 -12.21 -11.04 -11.74
CA THR A 58 -13.41 -11.75 -11.30
C THR A 58 -14.13 -12.44 -12.46
N VAL A 59 -14.28 -11.76 -13.61
CA VAL A 59 -14.90 -12.34 -14.81
C VAL A 59 -14.11 -13.56 -15.28
N LEU A 60 -12.78 -13.46 -15.34
CA LEU A 60 -11.93 -14.56 -15.74
C LEU A 60 -12.02 -15.76 -14.77
N HIS A 61 -12.09 -15.49 -13.47
CA HIS A 61 -12.24 -16.54 -12.47
C HIS A 61 -13.61 -17.24 -12.59
N VAL A 62 -14.70 -16.50 -12.80
CA VAL A 62 -16.03 -17.08 -13.06
C VAL A 62 -16.02 -17.93 -14.33
N ALA A 63 -15.39 -17.44 -15.40
CA ALA A 63 -15.25 -18.22 -16.64
C ALA A 63 -14.48 -19.52 -16.40
N TYR A 64 -13.36 -19.48 -15.66
CA TYR A 64 -12.61 -20.68 -15.26
C TYR A 64 -13.49 -21.70 -14.52
N VAL A 65 -14.26 -21.26 -13.51
CA VAL A 65 -15.15 -22.15 -12.75
C VAL A 65 -16.25 -22.73 -13.65
N SER A 66 -16.82 -21.95 -14.56
CA SER A 66 -17.82 -22.44 -15.51
C SER A 66 -17.26 -23.52 -16.43
N VAL A 67 -16.04 -23.35 -16.94
CA VAL A 67 -15.36 -24.33 -17.80
C VAL A 67 -15.07 -25.60 -16.99
N CYS A 68 -14.58 -25.48 -15.76
CA CYS A 68 -14.33 -26.64 -14.89
C CYS A 68 -15.62 -27.41 -14.57
N THR A 69 -16.72 -26.70 -14.34
CA THR A 69 -18.03 -27.31 -14.06
C THR A 69 -18.55 -28.04 -15.30
N ALA A 70 -18.45 -27.43 -16.48
CA ALA A 70 -18.83 -28.06 -17.74
C ALA A 70 -18.01 -29.33 -18.02
N LEU A 71 -16.69 -29.27 -17.84
CA LEU A 71 -15.80 -30.42 -17.97
C LEU A 71 -16.14 -31.52 -16.96
N ALA A 72 -16.42 -31.18 -15.70
CA ALA A 72 -16.80 -32.17 -14.69
C ALA A 72 -18.10 -32.88 -15.07
N VAL A 73 -19.14 -32.15 -15.49
CA VAL A 73 -20.45 -32.73 -15.84
C VAL A 73 -20.37 -33.60 -17.10
N VAL A 74 -19.72 -33.10 -18.16
CA VAL A 74 -19.70 -33.77 -19.46
C VAL A 74 -18.65 -34.89 -19.51
N CYS A 75 -17.46 -34.67 -18.95
CA CYS A 75 -16.32 -35.57 -19.14
C CYS A 75 -16.10 -36.52 -17.97
N TRP A 76 -16.52 -36.19 -16.75
CA TRP A 76 -16.21 -36.98 -15.55
C TRP A 76 -17.43 -37.62 -14.88
N LEU A 77 -18.59 -36.96 -14.91
CA LEU A 77 -19.82 -37.50 -14.33
C LEU A 77 -20.64 -38.33 -15.33
N THR A 78 -20.53 -38.03 -16.62
CA THR A 78 -21.31 -38.68 -17.68
C THR A 78 -20.43 -39.59 -18.51
N ASP A 79 -20.51 -40.91 -18.31
CA ASP A 79 -19.70 -41.89 -19.06
C ASP A 79 -20.03 -41.89 -20.58
N ALA A 80 -21.23 -41.43 -20.96
CA ALA A 80 -21.73 -41.48 -22.34
C ALA A 80 -21.02 -40.57 -23.34
N HIS A 81 -20.37 -39.48 -22.91
CA HIS A 81 -19.77 -38.47 -23.80
C HIS A 81 -18.23 -38.37 -23.68
N SER A 82 -17.60 -39.37 -23.06
CA SER A 82 -16.14 -39.39 -22.83
C SER A 82 -15.30 -39.34 -24.12
N ALA A 83 -15.75 -40.02 -25.18
CA ALA A 83 -15.10 -40.02 -26.49
C ALA A 83 -15.19 -38.64 -27.18
N GLU A 84 -16.35 -37.99 -27.12
CA GLU A 84 -16.55 -36.65 -27.68
C GLU A 84 -15.77 -35.59 -26.91
N CYS A 85 -15.65 -35.73 -25.58
CA CYS A 85 -14.81 -34.86 -24.77
C CYS A 85 -13.33 -34.96 -25.18
N THR A 86 -12.83 -36.17 -25.43
CA THR A 86 -11.44 -36.39 -25.85
C THR A 86 -11.17 -35.80 -27.25
N ALA A 87 -12.16 -35.88 -28.15
CA ALA A 87 -12.11 -35.24 -29.46
C ALA A 87 -12.15 -33.71 -29.37
N ALA A 88 -13.00 -33.15 -28.50
CA ALA A 88 -13.11 -31.70 -28.29
C ALA A 88 -11.85 -31.08 -27.66
N LEU A 89 -11.15 -31.82 -26.81
CA LEU A 89 -9.89 -31.38 -26.19
C LEU A 89 -8.65 -31.65 -27.05
N SER A 90 -8.81 -32.05 -28.31
CA SER A 90 -7.70 -32.35 -29.23
C SER A 90 -6.69 -33.35 -28.65
N GLY A 91 -7.15 -34.32 -27.85
CA GLY A 91 -6.32 -35.32 -27.20
C GLY A 91 -5.59 -34.87 -25.92
N VAL A 92 -5.82 -33.65 -25.43
CA VAL A 92 -5.30 -33.22 -24.12
C VAL A 92 -6.15 -33.80 -23.00
N GLU A 93 -5.50 -34.33 -21.96
CA GLU A 93 -6.19 -34.82 -20.77
C GLU A 93 -6.92 -33.67 -20.05
N SER A 94 -8.23 -33.85 -19.80
CA SER A 94 -9.09 -32.83 -19.18
C SER A 94 -8.61 -32.34 -17.82
N ARG A 95 -8.03 -33.23 -17.00
CA ARG A 95 -7.43 -32.87 -15.70
C ARG A 95 -6.21 -31.96 -15.86
N THR A 96 -5.36 -32.24 -16.84
CA THR A 96 -4.19 -31.42 -17.16
C THR A 96 -4.60 -30.05 -17.68
N LEU A 97 -5.66 -29.97 -18.51
CA LEU A 97 -6.22 -28.69 -18.95
C LEU A 97 -6.71 -27.84 -17.78
N VAL A 98 -7.44 -28.43 -16.83
CA VAL A 98 -7.93 -27.74 -15.62
C VAL A 98 -6.76 -27.18 -14.79
N LEU A 99 -5.68 -27.96 -14.63
CA LEU A 99 -4.47 -27.52 -13.94
C LEU A 99 -3.77 -26.37 -14.68
N LEU A 100 -3.62 -26.45 -16.00
CA LEU A 100 -3.00 -25.40 -16.81
C LEU A 100 -3.77 -24.08 -16.72
N LEU A 101 -5.10 -24.13 -16.85
CA LEU A 101 -5.95 -22.96 -16.67
C LEU A 101 -5.82 -22.38 -15.26
N LYS A 102 -5.74 -23.23 -14.22
CA LYS A 102 -5.57 -22.81 -12.83
C LYS A 102 -4.24 -22.07 -12.61
N VAL A 103 -3.16 -22.61 -13.17
CA VAL A 103 -1.82 -21.98 -13.11
C VAL A 103 -1.84 -20.64 -13.84
N GLY A 104 -2.45 -20.58 -15.04
CA GLY A 104 -2.61 -19.34 -15.79
C GLY A 104 -3.37 -18.27 -15.00
N LEU A 105 -4.49 -18.65 -14.36
CA LEU A 105 -5.24 -17.75 -13.49
C LEU A 105 -4.42 -17.26 -12.30
N TRP A 106 -3.65 -18.16 -11.65
CA TRP A 106 -2.78 -17.79 -10.53
C TRP A 106 -1.69 -16.79 -10.95
N ILE A 107 -1.08 -16.96 -12.13
CA ILE A 107 -0.09 -16.02 -12.67
C ILE A 107 -0.72 -14.65 -12.89
N LEU A 108 -1.93 -14.59 -13.44
CA LEU A 108 -2.64 -13.33 -13.65
C LEU A 108 -2.97 -12.62 -12.34
N VAL A 109 -3.37 -13.36 -11.30
CA VAL A 109 -3.62 -12.80 -9.97
C VAL A 109 -2.32 -12.29 -9.34
N PHE A 110 -1.23 -13.04 -9.50
CA PHE A 110 0.09 -12.61 -9.03
C PHE A 110 0.52 -11.29 -9.70
N PHE A 111 0.35 -11.16 -11.02
CA PHE A 111 0.66 -9.93 -11.73
C PHE A 111 -0.23 -8.77 -11.26
N PHE A 112 -1.53 -9.01 -11.09
CA PHE A 112 -2.45 -8.02 -10.54
C PHE A 112 -2.01 -7.53 -9.15
N GLU A 113 -1.64 -8.44 -8.24
CA GLU A 113 -1.12 -8.03 -6.93
C GLU A 113 0.15 -7.18 -7.04
N ARG A 114 1.08 -7.51 -7.95
CA ARG A 114 2.29 -6.72 -8.18
C ARG A 114 1.97 -5.32 -8.72
N CYS A 115 1.05 -5.20 -9.66
CA CYS A 115 0.57 -3.91 -10.16
C CYS A 115 -0.08 -3.09 -9.03
N VAL A 116 -0.93 -3.73 -8.22
CA VAL A 116 -1.58 -3.09 -7.06
C VAL A 116 -0.53 -2.63 -6.05
N GLN A 117 0.49 -3.44 -5.76
CA GLN A 117 1.59 -3.08 -4.87
C GLN A 117 2.37 -1.88 -5.39
N TYR A 118 2.72 -1.87 -6.69
CA TYR A 118 3.43 -0.77 -7.33
C TYR A 118 2.64 0.54 -7.28
N HIS A 119 1.34 0.49 -7.61
CA HIS A 119 0.49 1.67 -7.51
C HIS A 119 0.32 2.13 -6.05
N HIS A 120 0.20 1.21 -5.10
CA HIS A 120 0.13 1.56 -3.68
C HIS A 120 1.45 2.15 -3.16
N SER A 121 2.62 1.68 -3.59
CA SER A 121 3.90 2.28 -3.19
C SER A 121 4.06 3.68 -3.78
N ALA A 122 3.63 3.88 -5.03
CA ALA A 122 3.62 5.20 -5.66
C ALA A 122 2.68 6.19 -4.94
N VAL A 123 1.53 5.70 -4.45
CA VAL A 123 0.59 6.51 -3.64
C VAL A 123 1.14 6.73 -2.21
N ARG A 124 1.86 5.76 -1.64
CA ARG A 124 2.50 5.89 -0.32
C ARG A 124 3.54 7.02 -0.30
N GLN A 125 4.37 7.11 -1.34
CA GLN A 125 5.35 8.19 -1.53
C GLN A 125 4.71 9.60 -1.66
N ARG A 126 3.39 9.69 -1.83
CA ARG A 126 2.63 10.95 -1.91
C ARG A 126 1.93 11.32 -0.60
N GLY A 127 2.23 10.63 0.51
CA GLY A 127 1.77 11.00 1.86
C GLY A 127 0.52 10.28 2.38
N TYR A 128 -0.08 9.33 1.63
CA TYR A 128 -1.29 8.59 2.08
C TYR A 128 -0.95 7.39 2.98
N LEU A 129 -0.28 7.66 4.11
CA LEU A 129 0.35 6.65 4.95
C LEU A 129 -0.68 5.87 5.80
N GLN A 130 -1.73 6.54 6.31
CA GLN A 130 -2.80 5.87 7.07
C GLN A 130 -3.63 4.92 6.21
N PHE A 131 -3.96 5.32 4.97
CA PHE A 131 -4.65 4.46 4.02
C PHE A 131 -3.80 3.24 3.66
N CYS A 132 -2.49 3.43 3.46
CA CYS A 132 -1.55 2.35 3.17
C CYS A 132 -1.40 1.36 4.33
N ARG A 133 -1.32 1.82 5.59
CA ARG A 133 -1.31 0.95 6.79
C ARG A 133 -2.59 0.11 6.90
N LYS A 134 -3.77 0.71 6.68
CA LYS A 134 -5.06 0.01 6.75
C LYS A 134 -5.27 -1.01 5.61
N THR A 135 -4.67 -0.79 4.44
CA THR A 135 -4.79 -1.71 3.30
C THR A 135 -3.68 -2.75 3.23
N ALA A 136 -2.55 -2.58 3.93
CA ALA A 136 -1.37 -3.47 3.86
C ALA A 136 -1.71 -4.97 4.01
N LYS A 137 -2.57 -5.32 4.99
CA LYS A 137 -2.97 -6.71 5.23
C LYS A 137 -3.95 -7.27 4.18
N LEU A 138 -4.72 -6.41 3.51
CA LEU A 138 -5.70 -6.84 2.51
C LEU A 138 -5.06 -7.17 1.15
N LYS A 139 -3.85 -6.67 0.88
CA LYS A 139 -3.21 -6.79 -0.45
C LYS A 139 -2.73 -8.20 -0.78
N HIS A 140 -2.49 -9.03 0.24
CA HIS A 140 -1.96 -10.39 0.10
C HIS A 140 -3.03 -11.49 0.20
N LEU A 141 -4.27 -11.12 0.56
CA LEU A 141 -5.34 -12.09 0.74
C LEU A 141 -5.70 -12.82 -0.57
N PRO A 142 -5.82 -12.15 -1.74
CA PRO A 142 -6.18 -12.82 -2.99
C PRO A 142 -5.17 -13.90 -3.41
N LEU A 143 -3.87 -13.61 -3.37
CA LEU A 143 -2.82 -14.57 -3.70
C LEU A 143 -2.75 -15.70 -2.69
N LEU A 144 -2.96 -15.42 -1.40
CA LEU A 144 -2.99 -16.45 -0.37
C LEU A 144 -4.18 -17.41 -0.57
N VAL A 145 -5.36 -16.89 -0.89
CA VAL A 145 -6.56 -17.69 -1.20
C VAL A 145 -6.31 -18.61 -2.40
N HIS A 146 -5.79 -18.09 -3.50
CA HIS A 146 -5.50 -18.93 -4.68
C HIS A 146 -4.35 -19.90 -4.48
N SER A 147 -3.34 -19.54 -3.68
CA SER A 147 -2.23 -20.45 -3.39
C SER A 147 -2.69 -21.60 -2.48
N ALA A 148 -3.55 -21.31 -1.49
CA ALA A 148 -4.17 -22.33 -0.66
C ALA A 148 -5.08 -23.26 -1.49
N GLY A 149 -5.90 -22.71 -2.38
CA GLY A 149 -6.75 -23.52 -3.25
C GLY A 149 -5.96 -24.32 -4.29
N ASN A 150 -4.84 -23.82 -4.81
CA ASN A 150 -3.91 -24.62 -5.63
C ASN A 150 -3.39 -25.83 -4.86
N ALA A 151 -2.94 -25.64 -3.62
CA ALA A 151 -2.46 -26.73 -2.79
C ALA A 151 -3.57 -27.76 -2.52
N ALA A 152 -4.80 -27.29 -2.25
CA ALA A 152 -5.96 -28.16 -2.03
C ALA A 152 -6.34 -28.96 -3.30
N VAL A 153 -6.35 -28.33 -4.48
CA VAL A 153 -6.60 -29.01 -5.76
C VAL A 153 -5.54 -30.09 -6.03
N LEU A 154 -4.26 -29.77 -5.85
CA LEU A 154 -3.16 -30.73 -6.01
C LEU A 154 -3.29 -31.89 -5.03
N MET A 155 -3.67 -31.63 -3.78
CA MET A 155 -3.89 -32.65 -2.77
C MET A 155 -5.02 -33.61 -3.16
N VAL A 156 -6.16 -33.08 -3.64
CA VAL A 156 -7.28 -33.92 -4.10
C VAL A 156 -6.90 -34.76 -5.32
N ILE A 157 -6.16 -34.20 -6.27
CA ILE A 157 -5.71 -34.93 -7.45
C ILE A 157 -4.73 -36.03 -7.05
N ALA A 158 -3.75 -35.74 -6.20
CA ALA A 158 -2.77 -36.70 -5.71
C ALA A 158 -3.43 -37.88 -4.98
N LEU A 159 -4.53 -37.63 -4.26
CA LEU A 159 -5.26 -38.64 -3.49
C LEU A 159 -6.48 -39.21 -4.25
N SER A 160 -6.67 -38.84 -5.53
CA SER A 160 -7.89 -39.15 -6.29
C SER A 160 -8.18 -40.65 -6.38
N SER A 161 -7.16 -41.49 -6.61
CA SER A 161 -7.31 -42.95 -6.65
C SER A 161 -7.80 -43.55 -5.34
N MET A 162 -7.31 -43.03 -4.20
CA MET A 162 -7.72 -43.49 -2.87
C MET A 162 -9.15 -43.05 -2.52
N LEU A 163 -9.55 -41.84 -2.94
CA LEU A 163 -10.89 -41.31 -2.67
C LEU A 163 -11.95 -42.00 -3.52
N ASP A 164 -11.68 -42.17 -4.81
CA ASP A 164 -12.64 -42.78 -5.73
C ASP A 164 -12.85 -44.27 -5.47
N ASN A 165 -11.85 -44.96 -4.90
CA ASN A 165 -11.99 -46.34 -4.39
C ASN A 165 -12.98 -46.44 -3.23
N LYS A 166 -13.17 -45.38 -2.44
CA LYS A 166 -14.06 -45.40 -1.27
C LYS A 166 -15.49 -45.02 -1.66
N VAL A 167 -15.63 -43.99 -2.51
CA VAL A 167 -16.92 -43.51 -3.03
C VAL A 167 -16.71 -43.06 -4.47
N LYS A 168 -17.49 -43.63 -5.41
CA LYS A 168 -17.37 -43.31 -6.84
C LYS A 168 -17.49 -41.80 -7.07
N ASN A 169 -16.54 -41.22 -7.81
CA ASN A 169 -16.49 -39.81 -8.21
C ASN A 169 -16.36 -38.79 -7.06
N LEU A 170 -15.99 -39.22 -5.85
CA LEU A 170 -15.80 -38.32 -4.71
C LEU A 170 -14.70 -37.27 -4.98
N SER A 171 -13.63 -37.66 -5.67
CA SER A 171 -12.54 -36.74 -6.01
C SER A 171 -13.03 -35.55 -6.85
N VAL A 172 -13.96 -35.81 -7.77
CA VAL A 172 -14.54 -34.78 -8.66
C VAL A 172 -15.40 -33.80 -7.88
N TYR A 173 -16.27 -34.29 -6.99
CA TYR A 173 -17.11 -33.42 -6.16
C TYR A 173 -16.28 -32.54 -5.22
N LEU A 174 -15.22 -33.08 -4.63
CA LEU A 174 -14.32 -32.30 -3.78
C LEU A 174 -13.54 -31.26 -4.58
N LEU A 175 -13.06 -31.62 -5.78
CA LEU A 175 -12.37 -30.68 -6.65
C LEU A 175 -13.28 -29.50 -7.04
N LEU A 176 -14.52 -29.80 -7.45
CA LEU A 176 -15.51 -28.77 -7.77
C LEU A 176 -15.86 -27.92 -6.55
N GLY A 177 -16.04 -28.55 -5.39
CA GLY A 177 -16.30 -27.86 -4.12
C GLY A 177 -15.18 -26.88 -3.74
N ILE A 178 -13.92 -27.30 -3.84
CA ILE A 178 -12.76 -26.44 -3.58
C ILE A 178 -12.74 -25.25 -4.54
N ILE A 179 -12.96 -25.49 -5.84
CA ILE A 179 -12.98 -24.42 -6.86
C ILE A 179 -14.12 -23.42 -6.57
N CYS A 180 -15.31 -23.90 -6.19
CA CYS A 180 -16.43 -23.03 -5.82
C CYS A 180 -16.15 -22.21 -4.55
N VAL A 181 -15.58 -22.83 -3.51
CA VAL A 181 -15.19 -22.11 -2.27
C VAL A 181 -14.11 -21.07 -2.57
N GLU A 182 -13.13 -21.40 -3.42
CA GLU A 182 -12.11 -20.46 -3.87
C GLU A 182 -12.73 -19.27 -4.62
N LEU A 183 -13.72 -19.51 -5.49
CA LEU A 183 -14.46 -18.44 -6.17
C LEU A 183 -15.16 -17.52 -5.18
N VAL A 184 -15.92 -18.07 -4.23
CA VAL A 184 -16.64 -17.25 -3.23
C VAL A 184 -15.65 -16.43 -2.39
N ALA A 185 -14.58 -17.06 -1.91
CA ALA A 185 -13.56 -16.39 -1.11
C ALA A 185 -12.86 -15.27 -1.91
N SER A 186 -12.40 -15.56 -3.14
CA SER A 186 -11.70 -14.60 -3.99
C SER A 186 -12.58 -13.42 -4.40
N VAL A 187 -13.84 -13.66 -4.80
CA VAL A 187 -14.81 -12.62 -5.13
C VAL A 187 -15.07 -11.74 -3.91
N THR A 188 -15.25 -12.33 -2.73
CA THR A 188 -15.45 -11.56 -1.49
C THR A 188 -14.23 -10.68 -1.19
N CYS A 189 -13.01 -11.22 -1.29
CA CYS A 189 -11.78 -10.45 -1.10
C CYS A 189 -11.66 -9.27 -2.10
N LEU A 190 -11.91 -9.54 -3.38
CA LEU A 190 -11.83 -8.54 -4.45
C LEU A 190 -12.93 -7.47 -4.31
N LEU A 191 -14.15 -7.84 -3.92
CA LEU A 191 -15.23 -6.89 -3.67
C LEU A 191 -14.92 -5.98 -2.48
N VAL A 192 -14.44 -6.53 -1.36
CA VAL A 192 -14.04 -5.72 -0.21
C VAL A 192 -12.93 -4.74 -0.60
N TYR A 193 -11.92 -5.22 -1.34
CA TYR A 193 -10.87 -4.36 -1.87
C TYR A 193 -11.42 -3.27 -2.78
N ALA A 194 -12.26 -3.62 -3.77
CA ALA A 194 -12.86 -2.71 -4.72
C ALA A 194 -13.74 -1.66 -4.04
N VAL A 195 -14.53 -2.03 -3.02
CA VAL A 195 -15.34 -1.08 -2.23
C VAL A 195 -14.44 -0.12 -1.48
N ARG A 196 -13.34 -0.58 -0.87
CA ARG A 196 -12.39 0.31 -0.17
C ARG A 196 -11.70 1.28 -1.13
N VAL A 197 -11.28 0.80 -2.30
CA VAL A 197 -10.67 1.65 -3.35
C VAL A 197 -11.69 2.61 -3.95
N SER A 198 -12.93 2.16 -4.18
CA SER A 198 -14.00 3.00 -4.70
C SER A 198 -14.39 4.09 -3.71
N ARG A 199 -14.49 3.75 -2.42
CA ARG A 199 -14.71 4.73 -1.35
C ARG A 199 -13.60 5.77 -1.32
N PHE A 200 -12.34 5.34 -1.39
CA PHE A 200 -11.19 6.25 -1.48
C PHE A 200 -11.22 7.13 -2.74
N ASN A 201 -11.52 6.55 -3.90
CA ASN A 201 -11.67 7.27 -5.17
C ASN A 201 -12.86 8.24 -5.18
N ARG A 202 -13.92 7.97 -4.40
CA ARG A 202 -15.15 8.77 -4.34
C ARG A 202 -15.06 9.89 -3.31
N GLU A 203 -14.36 9.65 -2.20
CA GLU A 203 -14.15 10.67 -1.17
C GLU A 203 -13.17 11.75 -1.62
N SER A 204 -12.46 11.59 -2.75
CA SER A 204 -11.42 12.52 -3.24
C SER A 204 -10.59 13.03 -2.06
N LEU A 205 -10.20 12.11 -1.16
CA LEU A 205 -9.50 12.47 0.07
C LEU A 205 -8.26 13.22 -0.38
N ARG A 206 -8.25 14.52 -0.08
CA ARG A 206 -7.09 15.37 -0.29
C ARG A 206 -5.90 14.71 0.41
N PRO A 207 -4.67 14.88 -0.10
CA PRO A 207 -3.48 14.29 0.51
C PRO A 207 -3.50 14.51 2.03
N ASP A 208 -3.21 13.47 2.83
CA ASP A 208 -3.20 13.52 4.31
C ASP A 208 -2.34 14.71 4.82
N VAL A 209 -1.36 15.17 4.03
CA VAL A 209 -0.54 16.37 4.28
C VAL A 209 -1.34 17.68 4.34
N THR A 210 -2.42 17.81 3.55
CA THR A 210 -3.20 19.06 3.49
C THR A 210 -4.16 19.24 4.68
N GLU A 211 -4.50 18.20 5.43
CA GLU A 211 -5.29 18.34 6.67
C GLU A 211 -4.42 18.69 7.88
N ASP A 212 -3.24 18.08 8.02
CA ASP A 212 -2.28 18.44 9.07
C ASP A 212 -1.69 19.83 8.83
N GLU A 213 -1.37 20.20 7.58
CA GLU A 213 -0.96 21.57 7.28
C GLU A 213 -2.09 22.57 7.50
N ARG A 214 -3.35 22.27 7.17
CA ARG A 214 -4.45 23.24 7.36
C ARG A 214 -4.80 23.43 8.83
N SER A 215 -4.68 22.40 9.67
CA SER A 215 -4.87 22.50 11.12
C SER A 215 -3.68 23.17 11.83
N CYS A 216 -2.45 22.91 11.37
CA CYS A 216 -1.27 23.65 11.81
C CYS A 216 -1.26 25.10 11.30
N THR A 217 -1.70 25.39 10.07
CA THR A 217 -1.76 26.76 9.52
C THR A 217 -2.80 27.60 10.26
N TYR A 218 -3.92 27.01 10.68
CA TYR A 218 -4.91 27.70 11.52
C TYR A 218 -4.38 28.01 12.93
N SER A 219 -3.38 27.25 13.40
CA SER A 219 -2.67 27.49 14.67
C SER A 219 -1.44 28.40 14.49
N ALA A 220 -0.86 28.45 13.29
CA ALA A 220 0.36 29.17 12.94
C ALA A 220 0.11 30.54 12.29
N THR A 221 -1.14 30.95 12.05
CA THR A 221 -1.47 32.36 11.71
C THR A 221 -1.12 33.36 12.84
N ALA A 222 -0.53 32.91 13.94
CA ALA A 222 0.06 33.74 14.98
C ALA A 222 1.61 33.78 14.96
N SER A 223 2.30 33.03 14.10
CA SER A 223 3.77 33.05 14.03
C SER A 223 4.28 32.74 12.63
N ASP A 224 4.56 33.80 11.86
CA ASP A 224 5.41 33.77 10.68
C ASP A 224 6.82 33.30 11.07
N THR A 225 7.12 32.01 10.86
CA THR A 225 8.50 31.52 10.80
C THR A 225 8.63 30.55 9.64
N HIS A 226 9.26 31.03 8.57
CA HIS A 226 9.79 30.24 7.46
C HIS A 226 10.55 29.02 7.99
N THR A 227 10.08 27.81 7.68
CA THR A 227 10.82 26.58 7.93
C THR A 227 11.11 25.92 6.59
N GLU A 228 12.26 26.26 5.99
CA GLU A 228 12.81 25.56 4.84
C GLU A 228 13.32 24.18 5.30
N MET A 229 12.56 23.12 5.05
CA MET A 229 13.05 21.74 5.17
C MET A 229 13.57 21.25 3.82
N GLY A 230 14.89 21.09 3.73
CA GLY A 230 15.60 20.65 2.53
C GLY A 230 15.28 19.21 2.11
N PHE A 231 15.10 19.05 0.80
CA PHE A 231 14.91 17.76 0.12
C PHE A 231 16.16 16.88 0.26
N ARG A 232 16.05 15.72 0.92
CA ARG A 232 17.09 14.69 0.97
C ARG A 232 16.50 13.32 0.63
N ASP A 233 17.28 12.57 -0.13
CA ASP A 233 16.92 11.36 -0.88
C ASP A 233 16.17 10.28 -0.05
N GLY A 234 15.12 9.72 -0.67
CA GLY A 234 13.97 9.12 0.01
C GLY A 234 14.13 7.69 0.54
N SER A 235 15.28 7.04 0.33
CA SER A 235 15.43 5.61 0.66
C SER A 235 15.80 5.31 2.11
N ASN A 236 16.58 6.19 2.78
CA ASN A 236 16.93 6.06 4.20
C ASN A 236 16.04 6.92 5.12
N LEU A 237 15.37 7.94 4.58
CA LEU A 237 14.48 8.79 5.33
C LEU A 237 13.16 8.09 5.67
N GLU A 238 12.69 7.16 4.84
CA GLU A 238 11.39 6.50 5.05
C GLU A 238 11.38 5.61 6.31
N ASP A 239 12.45 4.84 6.56
CA ASP A 239 12.64 4.06 7.81
C ASP A 239 12.86 4.97 9.04
N VAL A 240 13.55 6.10 8.85
CA VAL A 240 13.80 7.08 9.93
C VAL A 240 12.53 7.85 10.26
N VAL A 241 11.71 8.20 9.27
CA VAL A 241 10.41 8.86 9.42
C VAL A 241 9.39 7.91 10.02
N GLU A 242 9.41 6.62 9.66
CA GLU A 242 8.57 5.61 10.34
C GLU A 242 8.94 5.50 11.82
N LYS A 243 10.24 5.42 12.15
CA LYS A 243 10.69 5.42 13.56
C LYS A 243 10.37 6.72 14.29
N GLN A 244 10.45 7.87 13.62
CA GLN A 244 10.10 9.16 14.23
C GLN A 244 8.59 9.30 14.43
N ALA A 245 7.77 8.83 13.50
CA ALA A 245 6.32 8.84 13.62
C ALA A 245 5.84 7.95 14.77
N ASP A 246 6.40 6.74 14.89
CA ASP A 246 6.09 5.84 16.01
C ASP A 246 6.54 6.45 17.36
N LEU A 247 7.68 7.15 17.38
CA LEU A 247 8.16 7.84 18.59
C LEU A 247 7.25 9.02 18.98
N ILE A 248 6.77 9.81 18.00
CA ILE A 248 5.84 10.92 18.24
C ILE A 248 4.50 10.39 18.76
N GLU A 249 3.98 9.30 18.17
CA GLU A 249 2.73 8.69 18.63
C GLU A 249 2.88 8.10 20.04
N TYR A 250 4.02 7.45 20.33
CA TYR A 250 4.37 7.01 21.69
C TYR A 250 4.45 8.17 22.68
N LEU A 251 5.15 9.26 22.34
CA LEU A 251 5.29 10.45 23.19
C LEU A 251 3.94 11.14 23.43
N LYS A 252 3.06 11.17 22.42
CA LYS A 252 1.72 11.75 22.54
C LYS A 252 0.85 10.89 23.47
N GLN A 253 0.86 9.57 23.30
CA GLN A 253 0.17 8.66 24.21
C GLN A 253 0.70 8.79 25.65
N HIS A 254 2.02 8.86 25.81
CA HIS A 254 2.64 9.02 27.12
C HIS A 254 2.27 10.35 27.79
N ASN A 255 2.28 11.47 27.05
CA ASN A 255 1.83 12.76 27.58
C ASN A 255 0.35 12.72 27.98
N THR A 256 -0.54 12.14 27.18
CA THR A 256 -1.95 12.04 27.55
C THR A 256 -2.17 11.18 28.80
N LEU A 257 -1.39 10.11 28.98
CA LEU A 257 -1.42 9.29 30.18
C LEU A 257 -0.95 10.07 31.40
N LEU A 258 0.14 10.82 31.25
CA LEU A 258 0.71 11.65 32.32
C LEU A 258 -0.26 12.77 32.72
N SER A 259 -0.87 13.46 31.76
CA SER A 259 -1.90 14.47 32.02
C SER A 259 -3.10 13.89 32.74
N LYS A 260 -3.55 12.67 32.37
CA LYS A 260 -4.62 11.97 33.09
C LYS A 260 -4.24 11.67 34.54
N ARG A 261 -3.01 11.19 34.79
CA ARG A 261 -2.51 10.92 36.15
C ARG A 261 -2.45 12.18 37.01
N ILE A 262 -1.94 13.28 36.46
CA ILE A 262 -1.90 14.57 37.16
C ILE A 262 -3.31 15.03 37.52
N LEU A 263 -4.25 14.97 36.57
CA LEU A 263 -5.65 15.32 36.83
C LEU A 263 -6.29 14.44 37.91
N THR A 264 -5.99 13.14 37.92
CA THR A 264 -6.49 12.24 38.97
C THR A 264 -5.92 12.59 40.35
N LEU A 265 -4.62 12.91 40.44
CA LEU A 265 -3.98 13.30 41.70
C LEU A 265 -4.51 14.65 42.19
N LEU A 266 -4.68 15.63 41.31
CA LEU A 266 -5.29 16.92 41.65
C LEU A 266 -6.74 16.76 42.10
N SER A 267 -7.51 15.89 41.46
CA SER A 267 -8.89 15.60 41.86
C SER A 267 -8.99 14.91 43.22
N GLN A 268 -8.01 14.09 43.59
CA GLN A 268 -7.92 13.47 44.91
C GLN A 268 -7.49 14.47 45.98
N GLN A 269 -6.54 15.35 45.66
CA GLN A 269 -6.08 16.40 46.57
C GLN A 269 -7.14 17.50 46.77
N ALA A 270 -7.99 17.79 45.78
CA ALA A 270 -9.12 18.70 45.93
C ALA A 270 -10.31 18.09 46.71
N ARG A 271 -10.27 16.79 47.01
CA ARG A 271 -11.33 16.07 47.75
C ARG A 271 -10.95 15.80 49.21
N ASN A 272 -9.69 16.03 49.59
CA ASN A 272 -9.19 16.01 50.95
C ASN A 272 -9.06 17.44 51.49
#